data_AF-A0A6J1WGP6-F1
#
_entry.id   AF-A0A6J1WGP6-F1
#
_cell.length_a   1.000
_cell.length_b   1.000
_cell.length_c   1.000
_cell.angle_alpha   90.00
_cell.angle_beta   90.00
_cell.angle_gamma   90.00
#
_symmetry.space_group_name_H-M   'P 1'
#
loop_
_entity.id
_entity.type
_entity.pdbx_description
1 polymer ?
#
loop_
_entity_poly.entity_id
_entity_poly.type
_entity_poly.pdbx_seq_one_letter_code
_entity_poly.pdbx_strand_id
1 'polypeptide(L)'
;MKCIPAISKRTMFIYFTLLFLLYLFYALNTCLVDEKKLTQKYLFIKRHISNYKNVPVRFASLLGFHFGEVNKYRISPVPIKRLPDALIIGVKKCGTRALLEFLRLHPDVRAAGSEVHFFDKYYHKGFEWYRNKMPPTLEGQITMEKTPSYWVTRSAPRRVYAMNPSVKLLAVVRDPVTRAISDYTQSASKRPTLPRFEDLALVNSTVGWGGIPSVVDATWPPVRLGVYARPLRRWLRRFPRTRLLLISGERLVADPAAEMARVQEFLGLKRVITEKHFYFNSTKGFPCLLKSESRSTPHCLGKTKGRNHPHIDPTALERLRDFYRPFNERFYQMSGINFGWP
;
A
#
# COMPACT_ATOMS: atom_id res chain seq x y z
N MET A 1 -7.93 45.08 -51.04
CA MET A 1 -6.75 44.22 -51.31
C MET A 1 -5.56 44.76 -50.52
N LYS A 2 -5.01 43.99 -49.56
CA LYS A 2 -3.79 44.37 -48.82
C LYS A 2 -2.61 43.59 -49.39
N CYS A 3 -1.70 44.27 -50.08
CA CYS A 3 -0.44 43.67 -50.55
C CYS A 3 0.46 43.41 -49.34
N ILE A 4 0.81 42.15 -49.10
CA ILE A 4 1.82 41.75 -48.12
C ILE A 4 3.18 41.88 -48.81
N PRO A 5 4.15 42.64 -48.27
CA PRO A 5 5.44 42.80 -48.92
C PRO A 5 6.20 41.48 -48.89
N ALA A 6 6.62 41.01 -50.08
CA ALA A 6 7.45 39.83 -50.21
C ALA A 6 8.83 40.10 -49.61
N ILE A 7 9.12 39.43 -48.50
CA ILE A 7 10.42 39.50 -47.82
C ILE A 7 11.48 38.92 -48.78
N SER A 8 12.51 39.70 -49.08
CA SER A 8 13.55 39.28 -50.03
C SER A 8 14.26 38.01 -49.53
N LYS A 9 14.70 37.14 -50.46
CA LYS A 9 15.46 35.92 -50.12
C LYS A 9 16.71 36.23 -49.29
N ARG A 10 17.34 37.39 -49.49
CA ARG A 10 18.46 37.88 -48.67
C ARG A 10 18.05 38.17 -47.23
N THR A 11 16.88 38.77 -47.04
CA THR A 11 16.33 39.07 -45.71
C THR A 11 15.97 37.78 -44.97
N MET A 12 15.37 36.79 -45.65
CA MET A 12 15.08 35.48 -45.06
C MET A 12 16.36 34.74 -44.64
N PHE A 13 17.42 34.81 -45.44
CA PHE A 13 18.70 34.19 -45.10
C PHE A 13 19.35 34.82 -43.88
N ILE A 14 19.30 36.15 -43.75
CA ILE A 14 19.80 36.89 -42.57
C ILE A 14 19.02 36.52 -41.31
N TYR A 15 17.70 36.37 -41.39
CA TYR A 15 16.91 35.92 -40.26
C TYR A 15 17.25 34.49 -39.84
N PHE A 16 17.49 33.60 -40.80
CA PHE A 16 17.82 32.21 -40.52
C PHE A 16 19.21 32.08 -39.88
N THR A 17 20.19 32.83 -40.36
CA THR A 17 21.54 32.84 -39.75
C THR A 17 21.52 33.44 -38.36
N LEU A 18 20.75 34.51 -38.11
CA LEU A 18 20.57 35.08 -36.76
C LEU A 18 19.90 34.09 -35.80
N LEU A 19 18.85 33.38 -36.25
CA LEU A 19 18.17 32.35 -35.45
C LEU A 19 19.10 31.18 -35.14
N PHE A 20 19.91 30.77 -36.11
CA PHE A 20 20.89 29.69 -35.93
C PHE A 20 21.99 30.09 -34.93
N LEU A 21 22.51 31.31 -35.02
CA LEU A 21 23.51 31.83 -34.08
C LEU A 21 22.93 31.98 -32.66
N LEU A 22 21.68 32.45 -32.53
CA LEU A 22 20.95 32.48 -31.25
C LEU A 22 20.76 31.08 -30.65
N TYR A 23 20.46 30.08 -31.50
CA TYR A 23 20.35 28.69 -31.07
C TYR A 23 21.69 28.10 -30.63
N LEU A 24 22.77 28.38 -31.38
CA LEU A 24 24.13 27.94 -31.02
C LEU A 24 24.59 28.58 -29.71
N PHE A 25 24.32 29.87 -29.52
CA PHE A 25 24.58 30.57 -28.26
C PHE A 25 23.76 29.98 -27.11
N TYR A 26 22.47 29.68 -27.33
CA TYR A 26 21.64 29.00 -26.33
C TYR A 26 22.22 27.63 -25.96
N ALA A 27 22.60 26.81 -26.95
CA ALA A 27 23.15 25.47 -26.75
C ALA A 27 24.49 25.49 -25.98
N LEU A 28 25.39 26.40 -26.35
CA LEU A 28 26.68 26.60 -25.68
C LEU A 28 26.51 27.09 -24.23
N ASN A 29 25.56 28.00 -23.99
CA ASN A 29 25.26 28.47 -22.64
C ASN A 29 24.51 27.44 -21.78
N THR A 30 23.80 26.47 -22.36
CA THR A 30 23.21 25.34 -21.61
C THR A 30 24.24 24.29 -21.17
N CYS A 31 25.47 24.31 -21.69
CA CYS A 31 26.55 23.42 -21.23
C CYS A 31 27.24 23.90 -19.94
N LEU A 32 26.93 25.11 -19.43
CA LEU A 32 27.63 25.71 -18.28
C LEU A 32 26.69 26.17 -17.13
N VAL A 33 25.55 25.50 -16.91
CA VAL A 33 24.63 25.89 -15.82
C VAL A 33 24.19 24.72 -14.94
N ASP A 34 24.48 24.89 -13.64
CA ASP A 34 24.14 24.11 -12.45
C ASP A 34 22.70 23.52 -12.42
N GLU A 35 22.59 22.24 -12.04
CA GLU A 35 21.41 21.36 -12.11
C GLU A 35 20.13 21.94 -11.46
N LYS A 36 20.26 22.85 -10.48
CA LYS A 36 19.12 23.39 -9.74
C LYS A 36 18.26 24.38 -10.53
N LYS A 37 18.77 25.03 -11.58
CA LYS A 37 17.97 25.97 -12.42
C LYS A 37 17.17 25.28 -13.54
N LEU A 38 17.47 24.01 -13.84
CA LEU A 38 16.82 23.25 -14.91
C LEU A 38 15.36 22.91 -14.56
N THR A 39 15.07 22.63 -13.29
CA THR A 39 13.75 22.19 -12.82
C THR A 39 12.69 23.30 -12.93
N GLN A 40 13.09 24.55 -12.71
CA GLN A 40 12.17 25.71 -12.74
C GLN A 40 11.87 26.15 -14.17
N LYS A 41 12.86 26.11 -15.07
CA LYS A 41 12.69 26.39 -16.51
C LYS A 41 11.83 25.31 -17.20
N TYR A 42 12.00 24.04 -16.83
CA TYR A 42 11.19 22.94 -17.36
C TYR A 42 9.71 23.05 -16.96
N LEU A 43 9.41 23.47 -15.72
CA LEU A 43 8.05 23.74 -15.25
C LEU A 43 7.39 24.92 -15.99
N PHE A 44 8.17 25.97 -16.33
CA PHE A 44 7.69 27.12 -17.10
C PHE A 44 7.36 26.74 -18.55
N ILE A 45 8.25 25.98 -19.21
CA ILE A 45 8.04 25.48 -20.58
C ILE A 45 6.85 24.51 -20.64
N LYS A 46 6.70 23.61 -19.66
CA LYS A 46 5.55 22.69 -19.59
C LYS A 46 4.22 23.43 -19.43
N ARG A 47 4.22 24.58 -18.73
CA ARG A 47 3.04 25.45 -18.57
C ARG A 47 2.73 26.25 -19.85
N HIS A 48 3.73 26.64 -20.63
CA HIS A 48 3.52 27.30 -21.92
C HIS A 48 3.13 26.35 -23.06
N ILE A 49 3.69 25.14 -23.12
CA ILE A 49 3.30 24.12 -24.11
C ILE A 49 1.86 23.63 -23.87
N SER A 50 1.40 23.63 -22.61
CA SER A 50 -0.01 23.34 -22.27
C SER A 50 -1.01 24.31 -22.93
N ASN A 51 -0.58 25.53 -23.29
CA ASN A 51 -1.45 26.55 -23.89
C ASN A 51 -1.51 26.47 -25.43
N TYR A 52 -0.69 25.62 -26.06
CA TYR A 52 -0.63 25.46 -27.52
C TYR A 52 -1.33 24.19 -28.03
N LYS A 53 -2.08 23.47 -27.18
CA LYS A 53 -2.79 22.24 -27.56
C LYS A 53 -3.95 22.43 -28.57
N ASN A 54 -4.30 23.65 -28.94
CA ASN A 54 -5.40 23.94 -29.87
C ASN A 54 -5.01 24.94 -30.97
N VAL A 55 -3.92 24.69 -31.71
CA VAL A 55 -3.73 25.33 -33.02
C VAL A 55 -4.33 24.39 -34.08
N PRO A 56 -5.34 24.84 -34.85
CA PRO A 56 -6.10 23.96 -35.72
C PRO A 56 -5.24 23.52 -36.91
N VAL A 57 -5.22 22.20 -37.13
CA VAL A 57 -5.09 21.33 -38.33
C VAL A 57 -4.79 21.97 -39.72
N ARG A 58 -5.03 23.27 -39.95
CA ARG A 58 -4.82 23.98 -41.23
C ARG A 58 -3.36 24.26 -41.60
N PHE A 59 -2.41 24.32 -40.66
CA PHE A 59 -1.01 24.60 -41.01
C PHE A 59 -0.27 23.38 -41.58
N ALA A 60 -0.68 22.17 -41.18
CA ALA A 60 -0.05 20.93 -41.64
C ALA A 60 -0.45 20.55 -43.07
N SER A 61 -1.67 20.90 -43.51
CA SER A 61 -2.11 20.65 -44.89
C SER A 61 -1.39 21.52 -45.91
N LEU A 62 -0.91 22.71 -45.50
CA LEU A 62 -0.14 23.63 -46.35
C LEU A 62 1.29 23.13 -46.62
N LEU A 63 1.79 22.18 -45.82
CA LEU A 63 3.10 21.55 -45.96
C LEU A 63 3.04 20.19 -46.69
N GLY A 64 1.90 19.81 -47.26
CA GLY A 64 1.76 18.56 -48.02
C GLY A 64 1.70 17.28 -47.17
N PHE A 65 1.63 17.38 -45.84
CA PHE A 65 1.45 16.21 -44.97
C PHE A 65 -0.01 15.75 -45.00
N HIS A 66 -0.32 14.73 -45.80
CA HIS A 66 -1.58 13.99 -45.69
C HIS A 66 -1.56 13.17 -44.39
N PHE A 67 -2.38 13.57 -43.41
CA PHE A 67 -2.62 12.82 -42.17
C PHE A 67 -3.57 11.63 -42.42
N GLY A 68 -3.32 10.87 -43.48
CA GLY A 68 -3.99 9.60 -43.73
C GLY A 68 -3.12 8.45 -43.27
N GLU A 69 -2.78 8.35 -41.98
CA GLU A 69 -2.28 7.10 -41.34
C GLU A 69 -1.92 7.18 -39.82
N VAL A 70 -2.42 8.16 -39.04
CA VAL A 70 -1.99 8.27 -37.62
C VAL A 70 -2.69 7.29 -36.66
N ASN A 71 -3.37 6.26 -37.17
CA ASN A 71 -4.09 5.27 -36.34
C ASN A 71 -3.50 3.85 -36.31
N LYS A 72 -2.21 3.65 -36.65
CA LYS A 72 -1.62 2.29 -36.70
C LYS A 72 -0.53 1.94 -35.69
N TYR A 73 -0.15 2.85 -34.79
CA TYR A 73 0.73 2.51 -33.66
C TYR A 73 -0.01 2.71 -32.34
N ARG A 74 -0.86 1.73 -31.96
CA ARG A 74 -1.16 1.53 -30.53
C ARG A 74 0.16 1.14 -29.87
N ILE A 75 0.87 2.11 -29.29
CA ILE A 75 1.97 1.82 -28.38
C ILE A 75 1.35 0.99 -27.25
N SER A 76 1.64 -0.31 -27.22
CA SER A 76 1.22 -1.18 -26.13
C SER A 76 1.67 -0.54 -24.82
N PRO A 77 0.78 -0.34 -23.85
CA PRO A 77 1.12 0.38 -22.63
C PRO A 77 2.26 -0.36 -21.93
N VAL A 78 3.40 0.31 -21.76
CA VAL A 78 4.61 -0.29 -21.18
C VAL A 78 4.42 -0.34 -19.65
N PRO A 79 4.47 -1.54 -19.02
CA PRO A 79 4.41 -1.64 -17.57
C PRO A 79 5.62 -0.97 -16.92
N ILE A 80 5.39 -0.08 -15.94
CA ILE A 80 6.46 0.60 -15.20
C ILE A 80 6.32 0.39 -13.70
N LYS A 81 7.44 0.41 -12.97
CA LYS A 81 7.43 0.31 -11.50
C LYS A 81 7.06 1.67 -10.89
N ARG A 82 6.01 1.68 -10.07
CA ARG A 82 5.55 2.87 -9.34
C ARG A 82 5.69 2.65 -7.84
N LEU A 83 5.65 3.74 -7.05
CA LEU A 83 5.49 3.60 -5.60
C LEU A 83 4.07 3.11 -5.29
N PRO A 84 3.84 2.48 -4.13
CA PRO A 84 2.51 1.95 -3.79
C PRO A 84 1.45 3.03 -3.65
N ASP A 85 0.29 2.78 -4.25
CA ASP A 85 -0.93 3.57 -4.09
C ASP A 85 -1.69 3.20 -2.80
N ALA A 86 -1.51 1.96 -2.34
CA ALA A 86 -2.07 1.46 -1.11
C ALA A 86 -1.13 0.50 -0.36
N LEU A 87 -1.21 0.49 0.97
CA LEU A 87 -0.35 -0.30 1.86
C LEU A 87 -1.17 -1.14 2.83
N ILE A 88 -0.88 -2.44 2.94
CA ILE A 88 -1.35 -3.27 4.05
C ILE A 88 -0.35 -3.15 5.20
N ILE A 89 -0.63 -2.26 6.14
CA ILE A 89 0.30 -1.83 7.19
C ILE A 89 0.29 -2.73 8.43
N GLY A 90 -0.68 -3.62 8.56
CA GLY A 90 -0.88 -4.39 9.79
C GLY A 90 -2.13 -5.24 9.79
N VAL A 91 -2.38 -5.98 10.86
CA VAL A 91 -1.48 -6.22 12.01
C VAL A 91 -0.84 -7.60 11.88
N LYS A 92 0.33 -7.79 12.49
CA LYS A 92 1.01 -9.10 12.54
C LYS A 92 0.03 -10.16 13.04
N LYS A 93 -0.04 -11.30 12.33
CA LYS A 93 -0.91 -12.46 12.65
C LYS A 93 -2.41 -12.33 12.37
N CYS A 94 -2.90 -11.18 11.88
CA CYS A 94 -4.34 -10.96 11.68
C CYS A 94 -4.87 -11.35 10.29
N GLY A 95 -4.13 -12.11 9.47
CA GLY A 95 -4.62 -12.50 8.13
C GLY A 95 -4.18 -11.58 6.98
N THR A 96 -3.20 -10.71 7.21
CA THR A 96 -2.66 -9.80 6.19
C THR A 96 -2.22 -10.52 4.89
N ARG A 97 -1.60 -11.70 4.97
CA ARG A 97 -1.26 -12.49 3.76
C ARG A 97 -2.52 -12.92 3.00
N ALA A 98 -3.57 -13.36 3.70
CA ALA A 98 -4.82 -13.77 3.06
C ALA A 98 -5.42 -12.59 2.29
N LEU A 99 -5.54 -11.43 2.93
CA LEU A 99 -6.01 -10.20 2.28
C LEU A 99 -5.23 -9.87 1.01
N LEU A 100 -3.90 -9.95 1.05
CA LEU A 100 -3.07 -9.65 -0.12
C LEU A 100 -3.30 -10.65 -1.26
N GLU A 101 -3.36 -11.96 -0.95
CA GLU A 101 -3.61 -12.97 -1.98
C GLU A 101 -5.03 -12.85 -2.56
N PHE A 102 -6.02 -12.47 -1.75
CA PHE A 102 -7.38 -12.23 -2.23
C PHE A 102 -7.43 -11.01 -3.15
N LEU A 103 -6.77 -9.92 -2.78
CA LEU A 103 -6.67 -8.72 -3.61
C LEU A 103 -6.02 -8.96 -4.97
N ARG A 104 -5.03 -9.86 -5.05
CA ARG A 104 -4.34 -10.23 -6.30
C ARG A 104 -5.23 -10.96 -7.32
N LEU A 105 -6.45 -11.35 -6.93
CA LEU A 105 -7.45 -11.84 -7.87
C LEU A 105 -8.01 -10.73 -8.76
N HIS A 106 -7.94 -9.47 -8.32
CA HIS A 106 -8.44 -8.34 -9.09
C HIS A 106 -7.45 -8.00 -10.23
N PRO A 107 -7.91 -7.89 -11.49
CA PRO A 107 -7.02 -7.62 -12.64
C PRO A 107 -6.27 -6.28 -12.54
N ASP A 108 -6.86 -5.31 -11.84
CA ASP A 108 -6.26 -3.99 -11.61
C ASP A 108 -5.41 -3.89 -10.35
N VAL A 109 -5.02 -5.01 -9.72
CA VAL A 109 -4.15 -4.99 -8.53
C VAL A 109 -2.86 -5.73 -8.81
N ARG A 110 -1.73 -5.07 -8.56
CA ARG A 110 -0.41 -5.70 -8.59
C ARG A 110 0.30 -5.43 -7.28
N ALA A 111 0.85 -6.47 -6.67
CA ALA A 111 1.49 -6.35 -5.38
C ALA A 111 2.86 -7.01 -5.28
N ALA A 112 3.75 -6.42 -4.47
CA ALA A 112 4.99 -7.06 -4.06
C ALA A 112 4.70 -8.41 -3.37
N GLY A 113 5.41 -9.47 -3.76
CA GLY A 113 5.18 -10.82 -3.23
C GLY A 113 5.66 -11.02 -1.79
N SER A 114 6.74 -10.33 -1.42
CA SER A 114 7.37 -10.37 -0.09
C SER A 114 7.03 -9.11 0.73
N GLU A 115 7.22 -9.21 2.05
CA GLU A 115 7.14 -8.05 2.94
C GLU A 115 8.39 -7.18 2.73
N VAL A 116 8.20 -5.92 2.33
CA VAL A 116 9.30 -5.09 1.81
C VAL A 116 10.10 -4.43 2.93
N HIS A 117 9.49 -4.19 4.09
CA HIS A 117 10.16 -3.63 5.26
C HIS A 117 10.87 -2.29 5.02
N PHE A 118 10.31 -1.45 4.13
CA PHE A 118 10.89 -0.16 3.81
C PHE A 118 10.70 0.83 4.96
N PHE A 119 9.47 1.05 5.43
CA PHE A 119 9.19 2.09 6.42
C PHE A 119 9.64 1.76 7.86
N ASP A 120 10.05 0.53 8.13
CA ASP A 120 10.60 0.09 9.42
C ASP A 120 12.11 -0.17 9.37
N LYS A 121 12.63 -0.95 8.42
CA LYS A 121 14.04 -1.37 8.39
C LYS A 121 14.88 -0.66 7.33
N TYR A 122 14.37 -0.52 6.11
CA TYR A 122 15.17 -0.13 4.94
C TYR A 122 14.97 1.31 4.45
N TYR A 123 14.40 2.18 5.28
CA TYR A 123 14.06 3.55 4.89
C TYR A 123 15.26 4.37 4.39
N HIS A 124 16.45 4.10 4.94
CA HIS A 124 17.70 4.74 4.56
C HIS A 124 18.13 4.45 3.11
N LYS A 125 17.57 3.40 2.46
CA LYS A 125 17.89 3.07 1.06
C LYS A 125 17.17 3.96 0.04
N GLY A 126 16.29 4.86 0.48
CA GLY A 126 15.60 5.82 -0.38
C GLY A 126 14.44 5.24 -1.20
N PHE A 127 13.63 6.13 -1.78
CA PHE A 127 12.41 5.75 -2.50
C PHE A 127 12.67 5.04 -3.83
N GLU A 128 13.83 5.25 -4.45
CA GLU A 128 14.18 4.52 -5.67
C GLU A 128 14.36 3.02 -5.39
N TRP A 129 15.11 2.68 -4.34
CA TRP A 129 15.22 1.30 -3.87
C TRP A 129 13.84 0.70 -3.58
N TYR A 130 12.95 1.46 -2.94
CA TYR A 130 11.60 1.01 -2.61
C TYR A 130 10.75 0.76 -3.87
N ARG A 131 10.76 1.70 -4.82
CA ARG A 131 10.10 1.56 -6.13
C ARG A 131 10.59 0.33 -6.87
N ASN A 132 11.89 0.03 -6.81
CA ASN A 132 12.47 -1.14 -7.47
C ASN A 132 11.99 -2.48 -6.89
N LYS A 133 11.43 -2.49 -5.66
CA LYS A 133 10.77 -3.66 -5.07
C LYS A 133 9.33 -3.87 -5.50
N MET A 134 8.72 -2.89 -6.20
CA MET A 134 7.35 -3.01 -6.69
C MET A 134 7.28 -3.77 -8.02
N PRO A 135 6.19 -4.51 -8.28
CA PRO A 135 5.93 -5.04 -9.60
C PRO A 135 5.65 -3.90 -10.59
N PRO A 136 5.94 -4.08 -11.88
CA PRO A 136 5.53 -3.12 -12.88
C PRO A 136 3.99 -3.17 -13.05
N THR A 137 3.39 -2.01 -13.26
CA THR A 137 1.94 -1.81 -13.43
C THR A 137 1.62 -1.10 -14.73
N LEU A 138 0.49 -1.43 -15.33
CA LEU A 138 -0.13 -0.66 -16.40
C LEU A 138 -0.86 0.57 -15.81
N GLU A 139 -1.23 1.51 -16.68
CA GLU A 139 -2.12 2.61 -16.29
C GLU A 139 -3.47 2.06 -15.80
N GLY A 140 -4.03 2.65 -14.74
CA GLY A 140 -5.26 2.20 -14.09
C GLY A 140 -5.06 1.11 -13.02
N GLN A 141 -3.95 0.36 -13.04
CA GLN A 141 -3.67 -0.64 -12.00
C GLN A 141 -3.11 0.01 -10.72
N ILE A 142 -3.52 -0.55 -9.58
CA ILE A 142 -3.05 -0.18 -8.24
C ILE A 142 -1.80 -0.98 -7.88
N THR A 143 -0.76 -0.29 -7.43
CA THR A 143 0.46 -0.91 -6.90
C THR A 143 0.35 -1.04 -5.38
N MET A 144 0.60 -2.23 -4.84
CA MET A 144 0.48 -2.51 -3.39
C MET A 144 1.69 -3.25 -2.80
N GLU A 145 1.85 -3.13 -1.49
CA GLU A 145 2.68 -4.03 -0.69
C GLU A 145 2.05 -4.27 0.68
N LYS A 146 2.63 -5.23 1.39
CA LYS A 146 2.22 -5.60 2.74
C LYS A 146 3.42 -5.74 3.65
N THR A 147 3.42 -5.01 4.75
CA THR A 147 4.41 -5.15 5.82
C THR A 147 3.74 -4.94 7.17
N PRO A 148 3.37 -6.02 7.91
CA PRO A 148 2.54 -5.90 9.10
C PRO A 148 3.17 -5.17 10.29
N SER A 149 4.50 -5.02 10.30
CA SER A 149 5.23 -4.30 11.35
C SER A 149 5.04 -2.79 11.26
N TYR A 150 4.64 -2.24 10.10
CA TYR A 150 4.42 -0.80 9.96
C TYR A 150 3.42 -0.26 10.98
N TRP A 151 2.36 -1.02 11.27
CA TRP A 151 1.33 -0.66 12.24
C TRP A 151 1.92 -0.14 13.55
N VAL A 152 2.91 -0.84 14.11
CA VAL A 152 3.49 -0.54 15.41
C VAL A 152 4.75 0.32 15.35
N THR A 153 5.42 0.38 14.19
CA THR A 153 6.62 1.20 13.99
C THR A 153 6.32 2.68 14.21
N ARG A 154 7.01 3.30 15.19
CA ARG A 154 6.75 4.70 15.60
C ARG A 154 6.96 5.72 14.48
N SER A 155 7.96 5.50 13.65
CA SER A 155 8.33 6.39 12.54
C SER A 155 7.50 6.16 11.27
N ALA A 156 6.83 5.01 11.12
CA ALA A 156 6.18 4.62 9.86
C ALA A 156 5.11 5.62 9.40
N PRO A 157 4.17 6.11 10.25
CA PRO A 157 3.16 7.08 9.79
C PRO A 157 3.77 8.34 9.18
N ARG A 158 4.84 8.89 9.80
CA ARG A 158 5.54 10.08 9.29
C ARG A 158 6.22 9.79 7.96
N ARG A 159 6.91 8.65 7.85
CA ARG A 159 7.64 8.26 6.64
C ARG A 159 6.70 7.96 5.46
N VAL A 160 5.58 7.29 5.72
CA VAL A 160 4.54 7.03 4.72
C VAL A 160 3.89 8.33 4.25
N TYR A 161 3.57 9.24 5.17
CA TYR A 161 3.02 10.56 4.83
C TYR A 161 3.98 11.38 3.96
N ALA A 162 5.29 11.34 4.26
CA ALA A 162 6.31 12.00 3.45
C ALA A 162 6.44 11.42 2.04
N MET A 163 6.07 10.15 1.83
CA MET A 163 6.03 9.55 0.50
C MET A 163 4.81 10.05 -0.29
N ASN A 164 3.61 9.90 0.28
CA ASN A 164 2.37 10.27 -0.36
C ASN A 164 1.25 10.43 0.70
N PRO A 165 0.79 11.66 0.99
CA PRO A 165 -0.31 11.91 1.91
C PRO A 165 -1.65 11.27 1.48
N SER A 166 -1.82 10.99 0.18
CA SER A 166 -3.04 10.42 -0.39
C SER A 166 -3.07 8.89 -0.41
N VAL A 167 -2.00 8.21 0.05
CA VAL A 167 -1.94 6.74 0.07
C VAL A 167 -3.09 6.16 0.88
N LYS A 168 -3.65 5.04 0.40
CA LYS A 168 -4.68 4.29 1.14
C LYS A 168 -4.02 3.27 2.06
N LEU A 169 -4.49 3.18 3.30
CA LEU A 169 -3.93 2.30 4.33
C LEU A 169 -4.95 1.24 4.70
N LEU A 170 -4.52 -0.02 4.75
CA LEU A 170 -5.35 -1.15 5.14
C LEU A 170 -4.71 -1.82 6.35
N ALA A 171 -5.51 -2.05 7.40
CA ALA A 171 -5.08 -2.81 8.55
C ALA A 171 -6.12 -3.89 8.88
N VAL A 172 -5.68 -5.15 8.84
CA VAL A 172 -6.47 -6.29 9.31
C VAL A 172 -6.26 -6.44 10.80
N VAL A 173 -7.34 -6.37 11.56
CA VAL A 173 -7.34 -6.58 13.01
C VAL A 173 -8.01 -7.92 13.33
N ARG A 174 -7.76 -8.42 14.52
CA ARG A 174 -8.25 -9.71 15.01
C ARG A 174 -8.44 -9.55 16.52
N ASP A 175 -9.24 -10.38 17.16
CA ASP A 175 -9.25 -10.50 18.61
C ASP A 175 -7.80 -10.54 19.15
N PRO A 176 -7.41 -9.60 20.02
CA PRO A 176 -6.04 -9.47 20.49
C PRO A 176 -5.55 -10.70 21.25
N VAL A 177 -6.43 -11.46 21.91
CA VAL A 177 -6.08 -12.71 22.61
C VAL A 177 -5.68 -13.78 21.59
N THR A 178 -6.58 -14.11 20.66
CA THR A 178 -6.27 -15.11 19.63
C THR A 178 -5.12 -14.69 18.71
N ARG A 179 -4.91 -13.38 18.49
CA ARG A 179 -3.72 -12.86 17.79
C ARG A 179 -2.44 -13.10 18.60
N ALA A 180 -2.45 -12.84 19.91
CA ALA A 180 -1.30 -13.09 20.79
C ALA A 180 -0.89 -14.56 20.76
N ILE A 181 -1.86 -15.47 20.92
CA ILE A 181 -1.66 -16.92 20.81
C ILE A 181 -1.07 -17.27 19.44
N SER A 182 -1.63 -16.72 18.35
CA SER A 182 -1.11 -16.99 17.01
C SER A 182 0.34 -16.52 16.78
N ASP A 183 0.75 -15.44 17.47
CA ASP A 183 2.12 -14.94 17.43
C ASP A 183 3.07 -15.85 18.21
N TYR A 184 2.65 -16.25 19.42
CA TYR A 184 3.34 -17.27 20.21
C TYR A 184 3.50 -18.58 19.43
N THR A 185 2.44 -19.13 18.85
CA THR A 185 2.48 -20.37 18.06
C THR A 185 3.49 -20.31 16.91
N GLN A 186 3.64 -19.15 16.26
CA GLN A 186 4.66 -18.98 15.23
C GLN A 186 6.08 -18.95 15.79
N SER A 187 6.26 -18.42 16.99
CA SER A 187 7.55 -18.38 17.67
C SER A 187 7.92 -19.77 18.18
N ALA A 188 6.98 -20.47 18.83
CA ALA A 188 7.13 -21.84 19.29
C ALA A 188 7.44 -22.81 18.13
N SER A 189 6.81 -22.65 16.96
CA SER A 189 7.13 -23.49 15.78
C SER A 189 8.54 -23.31 15.24
N LYS A 190 9.30 -22.31 15.72
CA LYS A 190 10.70 -22.07 15.35
C LYS A 190 11.65 -22.31 16.53
N ARG A 191 11.12 -22.41 17.74
CA ARG A 191 11.86 -22.53 19.00
C ARG A 191 11.10 -23.53 19.89
N PRO A 192 11.35 -24.84 19.73
CA PRO A 192 10.61 -25.87 20.48
C PRO A 192 10.77 -25.77 22.01
N THR A 193 11.87 -25.19 22.49
CA THR A 193 12.17 -24.98 23.93
C THR A 193 11.54 -23.73 24.52
N LEU A 194 10.62 -23.07 23.80
CA LEU A 194 9.94 -21.89 24.30
C LEU A 194 9.03 -22.28 25.49
N PRO A 195 9.04 -21.54 26.62
CA PRO A 195 8.11 -21.77 27.73
C PRO A 195 6.66 -21.72 27.28
N ARG A 196 5.73 -22.17 28.15
CA ARG A 196 4.31 -22.13 27.81
C ARG A 196 3.85 -20.70 27.61
N PHE A 197 2.74 -20.55 26.90
CA PHE A 197 2.19 -19.23 26.62
C PHE A 197 1.85 -18.48 27.90
N GLU A 198 1.24 -19.15 28.87
CA GLU A 198 0.80 -18.60 30.15
C GLU A 198 1.99 -18.11 30.98
N ASP A 199 3.08 -18.89 31.01
CA ASP A 199 4.32 -18.54 31.74
C ASP A 199 4.98 -17.27 31.20
N LEU A 200 4.75 -16.94 29.93
CA LEU A 200 5.26 -15.73 29.28
C LEU A 200 4.25 -14.58 29.28
N ALA A 201 2.95 -14.91 29.25
CA ALA A 201 1.88 -13.93 29.21
C ALA A 201 1.54 -13.37 30.59
N LEU A 202 1.76 -14.17 31.64
CA LEU A 202 1.42 -13.84 33.01
C LEU A 202 2.67 -13.68 33.87
N VAL A 203 2.64 -12.69 34.77
CA VAL A 203 3.71 -12.37 35.70
C VAL A 203 3.14 -12.13 37.10
N ASN A 204 3.90 -12.47 38.12
CA ASN A 204 3.60 -12.10 39.50
C ASN A 204 3.99 -10.62 39.69
N SER A 205 3.06 -9.68 39.51
CA SER A 205 3.37 -8.24 39.34
C SER A 205 3.18 -7.39 40.60
N THR A 206 4.04 -6.38 40.76
CA THR A 206 3.79 -5.13 41.51
C THR A 206 3.76 -3.87 40.60
N VAL A 207 4.12 -3.97 39.31
CA VAL A 207 4.11 -2.84 38.35
C VAL A 207 3.63 -3.31 36.98
N GLY A 208 2.50 -2.78 36.50
CA GLY A 208 1.96 -3.10 35.18
C GLY A 208 1.90 -1.90 34.22
N TRP A 209 1.06 -2.00 33.19
CA TRP A 209 1.09 -1.09 32.04
C TRP A 209 0.49 0.28 32.34
N GLY A 210 1.29 1.34 32.20
CA GLY A 210 0.84 2.69 32.53
C GLY A 210 0.67 2.92 34.04
N GLY A 211 1.34 2.12 34.87
CA GLY A 211 1.34 2.25 36.34
C GLY A 211 0.30 1.41 37.07
N ILE A 212 -0.60 0.73 36.35
CA ILE A 212 -1.63 -0.14 36.94
C ILE A 212 -1.05 -1.55 37.11
N PRO A 213 -0.99 -2.13 38.33
CA PRO A 213 -0.59 -3.52 38.54
C PRO A 213 -1.42 -4.47 37.68
N SER A 214 -0.75 -5.40 37.01
CA SER A 214 -1.40 -6.34 36.09
C SER A 214 -0.68 -7.67 36.16
N VAL A 215 -1.45 -8.74 36.36
CA VAL A 215 -0.94 -10.12 36.25
C VAL A 215 -0.58 -10.49 34.81
N VAL A 216 -0.98 -9.69 33.82
CA VAL A 216 -0.59 -9.83 32.40
C VAL A 216 0.65 -9.00 32.10
N ASP A 217 1.67 -9.62 31.50
CA ASP A 217 2.88 -8.94 31.02
C ASP A 217 2.62 -8.18 29.71
N ALA A 218 2.31 -6.90 29.84
CA ALA A 218 2.12 -5.99 28.71
C ALA A 218 3.43 -5.56 28.03
N THR A 219 4.60 -5.94 28.56
CA THR A 219 5.90 -5.70 27.93
C THR A 219 6.21 -6.77 26.88
N TRP A 220 5.72 -7.99 27.09
CA TRP A 220 5.88 -9.10 26.17
C TRP A 220 5.29 -8.77 24.78
N PRO A 221 6.06 -8.87 23.67
CA PRO A 221 5.59 -8.40 22.37
C PRO A 221 4.29 -9.06 21.88
N PRO A 222 4.08 -10.39 22.00
CA PRO A 222 2.81 -11.02 21.70
C PRO A 222 1.63 -10.44 22.47
N VAL A 223 1.78 -9.84 23.64
CA VAL A 223 0.66 -9.14 24.32
C VAL A 223 0.60 -7.68 23.85
N ARG A 224 1.72 -6.96 23.95
CA ARG A 224 1.82 -5.53 23.60
C ARG A 224 1.27 -5.18 22.22
N LEU A 225 1.48 -6.05 21.23
CA LEU A 225 1.02 -5.83 19.84
C LEU A 225 -0.51 -5.89 19.69
N GLY A 226 -1.24 -6.44 20.68
CA GLY A 226 -2.70 -6.51 20.71
C GLY A 226 -3.37 -5.20 21.14
N VAL A 227 -2.61 -4.26 21.72
CA VAL A 227 -3.16 -2.97 22.16
C VAL A 227 -3.28 -2.00 20.98
N TYR A 228 -4.33 -2.17 20.16
CA TYR A 228 -4.48 -1.48 18.87
C TYR A 228 -4.77 0.02 18.97
N ALA A 229 -5.42 0.49 20.03
CA ALA A 229 -5.76 1.89 20.23
C ALA A 229 -4.52 2.81 20.14
N ARG A 230 -3.37 2.36 20.68
CA ARG A 230 -2.12 3.15 20.68
C ARG A 230 -1.56 3.37 19.27
N PRO A 231 -1.31 2.33 18.44
CA PRO A 231 -0.98 2.48 17.04
C PRO A 231 -2.02 3.26 16.24
N LEU A 232 -3.32 2.97 16.39
CA LEU A 232 -4.38 3.64 15.64
C LEU A 232 -4.32 5.16 15.85
N ARG A 233 -4.17 5.62 17.11
CA ARG A 233 -4.01 7.05 17.43
C ARG A 233 -2.82 7.70 16.73
N ARG A 234 -1.75 6.93 16.49
CA ARG A 234 -0.54 7.43 15.81
C ARG A 234 -0.77 7.59 14.31
N TRP A 235 -1.47 6.63 13.70
CA TRP A 235 -1.85 6.71 12.29
C TRP A 235 -2.87 7.82 12.04
N LEU A 236 -3.91 7.94 12.86
CA LEU A 236 -4.95 8.97 12.75
C LEU A 236 -4.43 10.40 12.98
N ARG A 237 -3.31 10.56 13.69
CA ARG A 237 -2.62 11.87 13.80
C ARG A 237 -1.97 12.35 12.50
N ARG A 238 -1.82 11.48 11.50
CA ARG A 238 -1.17 11.80 10.21
C ARG A 238 -2.08 11.59 9.02
N PHE A 239 -3.00 10.65 9.11
CA PHE A 239 -3.93 10.33 8.04
C PHE A 239 -5.37 10.51 8.52
N PRO A 240 -6.25 11.12 7.72
CA PRO A 240 -7.67 11.17 8.05
C PRO A 240 -8.24 9.75 8.06
N ARG A 241 -9.31 9.54 8.83
CA ARG A 241 -9.99 8.23 8.95
C ARG A 241 -10.41 7.64 7.59
N THR A 242 -10.73 8.49 6.62
CA THR A 242 -11.10 8.13 5.24
C THR A 242 -9.97 7.51 4.42
N ARG A 243 -8.70 7.64 4.86
CA ARG A 243 -7.54 7.01 4.23
C ARG A 243 -7.13 5.70 4.90
N LEU A 244 -7.81 5.27 5.95
CA LEU A 244 -7.48 4.06 6.69
C LEU A 244 -8.70 3.14 6.80
N LEU A 245 -8.63 1.97 6.17
CA LEU A 245 -9.62 0.91 6.31
C LEU A 245 -9.19 -0.11 7.37
N LEU A 246 -10.06 -0.34 8.34
CA LEU A 246 -9.94 -1.43 9.30
C LEU A 246 -10.80 -2.62 8.83
N ILE A 247 -10.17 -3.78 8.77
CA ILE A 247 -10.74 -5.02 8.22
C ILE A 247 -10.80 -6.05 9.35
N SER A 248 -11.94 -6.74 9.50
CA SER A 248 -12.07 -7.78 10.52
C SER A 248 -11.44 -9.06 10.00
N GLY A 249 -10.45 -9.59 10.73
CA GLY A 249 -9.82 -10.86 10.42
C GLY A 249 -10.76 -12.04 10.60
N GLU A 250 -11.70 -11.95 11.57
CA GLU A 250 -12.76 -12.93 11.78
C GLU A 250 -13.70 -12.97 10.57
N ARG A 251 -14.20 -11.81 10.12
CA ARG A 251 -15.05 -11.73 8.92
C ARG A 251 -14.30 -12.12 7.65
N LEU A 252 -13.01 -11.81 7.54
CA LEU A 252 -12.19 -12.24 6.39
C LEU A 252 -12.10 -13.78 6.28
N VAL A 253 -12.30 -14.49 7.39
CA VAL A 253 -12.38 -15.96 7.41
C VAL A 253 -13.82 -16.44 7.18
N ALA A 254 -14.79 -15.87 7.90
CA ALA A 254 -16.17 -16.31 7.87
C ALA A 254 -16.89 -15.96 6.55
N ASP A 255 -16.64 -14.76 6.02
CA ASP A 255 -17.23 -14.24 4.79
C ASP A 255 -16.20 -13.36 4.03
N PRO A 256 -15.24 -13.99 3.33
CA PRO A 256 -14.21 -13.27 2.61
C PRO A 256 -14.79 -12.39 1.49
N ALA A 257 -15.91 -12.77 0.88
CA ALA A 257 -16.50 -12.03 -0.24
C ALA A 257 -17.06 -10.68 0.24
N ALA A 258 -17.81 -10.65 1.34
CA ALA A 258 -18.34 -9.41 1.89
C ALA A 258 -17.23 -8.45 2.37
N GLU A 259 -16.18 -8.96 3.03
CA GLU A 259 -15.04 -8.11 3.41
C GLU A 259 -14.29 -7.60 2.16
N MET A 260 -14.13 -8.44 1.12
CA MET A 260 -13.51 -8.01 -0.14
C MET A 260 -14.34 -6.99 -0.91
N ALA A 261 -15.66 -6.99 -0.80
CA ALA A 261 -16.51 -5.94 -1.38
C ALA A 261 -16.17 -4.57 -0.78
N ARG A 262 -16.04 -4.49 0.56
CA ARG A 262 -15.64 -3.27 1.28
C ARG A 262 -14.23 -2.81 0.91
N VAL A 263 -13.31 -3.76 0.76
CA VAL A 263 -11.92 -3.45 0.38
C VAL A 263 -11.84 -2.91 -1.05
N GLN A 264 -12.53 -3.53 -2.01
CA GLN A 264 -12.56 -3.06 -3.40
C GLN A 264 -13.14 -1.64 -3.50
N GLU A 265 -14.26 -1.40 -2.83
CA GLU A 265 -14.88 -0.07 -2.77
C GLU A 265 -13.94 0.98 -2.14
N PHE A 266 -13.32 0.66 -1.01
CA PHE A 266 -12.35 1.55 -0.37
C PHE A 266 -11.17 1.86 -1.29
N LEU A 267 -10.70 0.89 -2.08
CA LEU A 267 -9.63 1.07 -3.05
C LEU A 267 -10.09 1.81 -4.32
N GLY A 268 -11.40 1.95 -4.56
CA GLY A 268 -11.96 2.53 -5.78
C GLY A 268 -11.91 1.57 -6.97
N LEU A 269 -11.90 0.27 -6.68
CA LEU A 269 -11.89 -0.81 -7.66
C LEU A 269 -13.33 -1.25 -7.98
N LYS A 270 -13.52 -1.82 -9.16
CA LYS A 270 -14.77 -2.54 -9.49
C LYS A 270 -14.92 -3.76 -8.56
N ARG A 271 -16.16 -4.14 -8.27
CA ARG A 271 -16.45 -5.34 -7.47
C ARG A 271 -16.34 -6.60 -8.34
N VAL A 272 -15.12 -7.05 -8.57
CA VAL A 272 -14.79 -8.26 -9.36
C VAL A 272 -14.69 -9.49 -8.46
N ILE A 273 -14.06 -9.33 -7.30
CA ILE A 273 -13.88 -10.42 -6.32
C ILE A 273 -15.20 -10.60 -5.58
N THR A 274 -15.75 -11.81 -5.69
CA THR A 274 -17.06 -12.26 -5.20
C THR A 274 -16.95 -13.65 -4.59
N GLU A 275 -18.05 -14.18 -4.08
CA GLU A 275 -18.18 -15.53 -3.48
C GLU A 275 -17.64 -16.62 -4.41
N LYS A 276 -17.81 -16.44 -5.72
CA LYS A 276 -17.34 -17.36 -6.79
C LYS A 276 -15.82 -17.57 -6.84
N HIS A 277 -15.04 -16.77 -6.11
CA HIS A 277 -13.59 -16.91 -6.04
C HIS A 277 -13.13 -17.76 -4.86
N PHE A 278 -14.03 -18.06 -3.92
CA PHE A 278 -13.72 -18.71 -2.66
C PHE A 278 -14.41 -20.06 -2.53
N TYR A 279 -13.77 -20.96 -1.81
CA TYR A 279 -14.41 -22.15 -1.25
C TYR A 279 -13.89 -22.37 0.16
N PHE A 280 -14.70 -22.94 1.05
CA PHE A 280 -14.27 -23.25 2.41
C PHE A 280 -13.64 -24.64 2.46
N ASN A 281 -12.42 -24.75 2.98
CA ASN A 281 -11.78 -26.03 3.20
C ASN A 281 -11.96 -26.44 4.67
N SER A 282 -12.88 -27.38 4.94
CA SER A 282 -13.22 -27.80 6.29
C SER A 282 -12.04 -28.43 7.05
N THR A 283 -11.19 -29.19 6.35
CA THR A 283 -9.98 -29.78 6.95
C THR A 283 -8.98 -28.70 7.39
N LYS A 284 -8.86 -27.64 6.60
CA LYS A 284 -7.98 -26.51 6.92
C LYS A 284 -8.62 -25.56 7.94
N GLY A 285 -9.95 -25.44 7.94
CA GLY A 285 -10.71 -24.47 8.73
C GLY A 285 -10.60 -23.03 8.23
N PHE A 286 -10.25 -22.82 6.95
CA PHE A 286 -10.08 -21.49 6.36
C PHE A 286 -10.61 -21.45 4.93
N PRO A 287 -11.05 -20.27 4.45
CA PRO A 287 -11.36 -20.06 3.05
C PRO A 287 -10.11 -20.17 2.19
N CYS A 288 -10.28 -20.78 1.02
CA CYS A 288 -9.27 -20.99 0.01
C CYS A 288 -9.74 -20.39 -1.33
N LEU A 289 -8.82 -20.24 -2.27
CA LEU A 289 -9.09 -19.64 -3.57
C LEU A 289 -9.38 -20.74 -4.60
N LEU A 290 -10.45 -20.60 -5.37
CA LEU A 290 -10.76 -21.53 -6.48
C LEU A 290 -9.75 -21.40 -7.63
N LYS A 291 -9.26 -20.17 -7.85
CA LYS A 291 -8.18 -19.83 -8.79
C LYS A 291 -7.33 -18.73 -8.14
N SER A 292 -6.03 -18.70 -8.40
CA SER A 292 -5.17 -17.60 -7.99
C SER A 292 -4.59 -16.86 -9.20
N GLU A 293 -3.92 -15.73 -8.95
CA GLU A 293 -3.20 -14.99 -9.99
C GLU A 293 -2.19 -15.86 -10.77
N SER A 294 -1.58 -16.86 -10.09
CA SER A 294 -0.53 -17.70 -10.65
C SER A 294 -0.95 -19.14 -10.95
N ARG A 295 -2.14 -19.56 -10.52
CA ARG A 295 -2.60 -20.96 -10.64
C ARG A 295 -4.05 -21.01 -11.09
N SER A 296 -4.30 -21.83 -12.11
CA SER A 296 -5.65 -22.17 -12.58
C SER A 296 -6.40 -23.11 -11.65
N THR A 297 -5.70 -23.79 -10.73
CA THR A 297 -6.27 -24.78 -9.82
C THR A 297 -6.55 -24.22 -8.41
N PRO A 298 -7.49 -24.84 -7.67
CA PRO A 298 -7.78 -24.46 -6.29
C PRO A 298 -6.53 -24.43 -5.41
N HIS A 299 -6.37 -23.36 -4.63
CA HIS A 299 -5.22 -23.14 -3.78
C HIS A 299 -5.61 -22.57 -2.41
N CYS A 300 -5.22 -23.29 -1.36
CA CYS A 300 -5.23 -22.78 0.00
C CYS A 300 -3.89 -22.14 0.36
N LEU A 301 -3.91 -21.17 1.28
CA LEU A 301 -2.66 -20.66 1.86
C LEU A 301 -1.82 -21.80 2.45
N GLY A 302 -0.49 -21.69 2.32
CA GLY A 302 0.44 -22.75 2.74
C GLY A 302 0.39 -23.09 4.24
N LYS A 303 1.08 -24.17 4.62
CA LYS A 303 1.09 -24.76 5.99
C LYS A 303 1.41 -23.77 7.12
N THR A 304 2.13 -22.69 6.80
CA THR A 304 2.45 -21.64 7.77
C THR A 304 1.30 -20.68 8.07
N LYS A 305 0.12 -20.86 7.47
CA LYS A 305 -1.10 -20.04 7.65
C LYS A 305 -2.24 -20.95 8.14
N GLY A 306 -2.82 -20.58 9.28
CA GLY A 306 -3.79 -21.42 10.00
C GLY A 306 -3.11 -22.55 10.78
N ARG A 307 -2.13 -22.22 11.64
CA ARG A 307 -1.52 -23.23 12.53
C ARG A 307 -2.50 -23.57 13.64
N ASN A 308 -2.51 -24.82 14.06
CA ASN A 308 -3.20 -25.22 15.29
C ASN A 308 -2.59 -24.47 16.47
N HIS A 309 -3.45 -23.86 17.27
CA HIS A 309 -3.03 -23.17 18.48
C HIS A 309 -2.89 -24.19 19.62
N PRO A 310 -1.93 -24.02 20.54
CA PRO A 310 -1.86 -24.83 21.74
C PRO A 310 -3.10 -24.60 22.61
N HIS A 311 -3.40 -25.58 23.46
CA HIS A 311 -4.36 -25.36 24.54
C HIS A 311 -3.79 -24.31 25.50
N ILE A 312 -4.63 -23.36 25.89
CA ILE A 312 -4.29 -22.29 26.83
C ILE A 312 -5.23 -22.43 28.02
N ASP A 313 -4.69 -22.32 29.24
CA ASP A 313 -5.47 -22.33 30.47
C ASP A 313 -6.64 -21.32 30.42
N PRO A 314 -7.89 -21.75 30.72
CA PRO A 314 -9.05 -20.86 30.66
C PRO A 314 -8.94 -19.62 31.56
N THR A 315 -8.32 -19.74 32.72
CA THR A 315 -8.09 -18.61 33.65
C THR A 315 -7.12 -17.62 33.04
N ALA A 316 -6.07 -18.10 32.35
CA ALA A 316 -5.14 -17.24 31.64
C ALA A 316 -5.81 -16.50 30.46
N LEU A 317 -6.72 -17.16 29.74
CA LEU A 317 -7.52 -16.53 28.68
C LEU A 317 -8.39 -15.41 29.23
N GLU A 318 -9.08 -15.65 30.35
CA GLU A 318 -9.96 -14.65 30.95
C GLU A 318 -9.18 -13.43 31.45
N ARG A 319 -8.04 -13.64 32.13
CA ARG A 319 -7.13 -12.56 32.53
C ARG A 319 -6.67 -11.71 31.34
N LEU A 320 -6.40 -12.35 30.20
CA LEU A 320 -6.02 -11.62 28.98
C LEU A 320 -7.18 -10.84 28.38
N ARG A 321 -8.39 -11.39 28.38
CA ARG A 321 -9.60 -10.67 27.93
C ARG A 321 -9.86 -9.44 28.80
N ASP A 322 -9.85 -9.61 30.12
CA ASP A 322 -9.99 -8.52 31.08
C ASP A 322 -8.93 -7.44 30.85
N PHE A 323 -7.68 -7.83 30.62
CA PHE A 323 -6.60 -6.91 30.29
C PHE A 323 -6.87 -6.13 28.99
N TYR A 324 -7.37 -6.78 27.93
CA TYR A 324 -7.61 -6.13 26.64
C TYR A 324 -8.91 -5.32 26.59
N ARG A 325 -9.93 -5.67 27.37
CA ARG A 325 -11.27 -5.06 27.34
C ARG A 325 -11.25 -3.52 27.30
N PRO A 326 -10.58 -2.80 28.22
CA PRO A 326 -10.55 -1.34 28.17
C PRO A 326 -9.82 -0.80 26.92
N PHE A 327 -8.84 -1.54 26.39
CA PHE A 327 -8.15 -1.15 25.16
C PHE A 327 -8.98 -1.41 23.90
N ASN A 328 -9.79 -2.47 23.91
CA ASN A 328 -10.72 -2.83 22.85
C ASN A 328 -11.83 -1.78 22.76
N GLU A 329 -12.46 -1.44 23.87
CA GLU A 329 -13.47 -0.36 23.95
C GLU A 329 -12.92 0.95 23.40
N ARG A 330 -11.70 1.32 23.81
CA ARG A 330 -11.06 2.54 23.28
C ARG A 330 -10.77 2.45 21.78
N PHE A 331 -10.38 1.27 21.30
CA PHE A 331 -10.17 1.05 19.87
C PHE A 331 -11.49 1.12 19.09
N TYR A 332 -12.60 0.62 19.63
CA TYR A 332 -13.93 0.69 19.01
C TYR A 332 -14.41 2.13 18.91
N GLN A 333 -14.30 2.90 20.00
CA GLN A 333 -14.62 4.33 20.02
C GLN A 333 -13.82 5.09 18.94
N MET A 334 -12.51 4.87 18.88
CA MET A 334 -11.64 5.57 17.93
C MET A 334 -11.86 5.14 16.47
N SER A 335 -12.22 3.88 16.24
CA SER A 335 -12.44 3.34 14.90
C SER A 335 -13.85 3.61 14.38
N GLY A 336 -14.82 3.82 15.28
CA GLY A 336 -16.25 3.82 14.97
C GLY A 336 -16.79 2.44 14.60
N ILE A 337 -16.07 1.36 14.96
CA ILE A 337 -16.43 -0.02 14.62
C ILE A 337 -16.27 -0.88 15.87
N ASN A 338 -17.36 -1.52 16.30
CA ASN A 338 -17.28 -2.59 17.30
C ASN A 338 -16.98 -3.91 16.59
N PHE A 339 -15.86 -4.56 16.95
CA PHE A 339 -15.44 -5.84 16.36
C PHE A 339 -15.97 -7.06 17.12
N GLY A 340 -16.66 -6.87 18.25
CA GLY A 340 -17.27 -7.95 19.02
C GLY A 340 -16.26 -8.90 19.66
N TRP A 341 -15.07 -8.40 20.03
CA TRP A 341 -14.11 -9.22 20.76
C TRP A 341 -14.51 -9.29 22.25
N PRO A 342 -14.33 -10.45 22.90
CA PRO A 342 -14.71 -10.67 24.30
C PRO A 342 -13.86 -9.87 25.29
#